data_AF-A0A453KHZ9-F1
#
_entry.id   AF-A0A453KHZ9-F1
#
_cell.length_a   1.000
_cell.length_b   1.000
_cell.length_c   1.000
_cell.angle_alpha   90.00
_cell.angle_beta   90.00
_cell.angle_gamma   90.00
#
_symmetry.space_group_name_H-M   'P 1'
#
loop_
_entity.id
_entity.type
_entity.pdbx_description
1 polymer ?
#
loop_
_entity_poly.entity_id
_entity_poly.type
_entity_poly.pdbx_seq_one_letter_code
_entity_poly.pdbx_strand_id
1 'polypeptide(L)' 'VFGLEYDLDLFNIVVVPDFNMGAMENKSLNVFQSRLVLASPEAATDGDYAAILGVIGHEYFHNWTGNRVTCRDWFR' A
#
# COMPACT_ATOMS: atom_id res chain seq x y z
N VAL A 1 10.13 -14.43 -5.10
CA VAL A 1 11.22 -13.55 -5.57
C VAL A 1 12.23 -13.25 -4.45
N PHE A 2 11.83 -12.71 -3.29
CA PHE A 2 12.78 -12.25 -2.26
C PHE A 2 12.81 -13.06 -0.95
N GLY A 3 11.91 -14.03 -0.73
CA GLY A 3 11.90 -14.85 0.49
C GLY A 3 11.56 -14.07 1.77
N LEU A 4 10.74 -13.02 1.64
CA LEU A 4 10.42 -12.08 2.72
C LEU A 4 8.97 -12.29 3.19
N GLU A 5 8.81 -13.03 4.28
CA GLU A 5 7.51 -13.33 4.87
C GLU A 5 6.99 -12.19 5.74
N TYR A 6 5.67 -12.10 5.86
CA TYR A 6 5.03 -11.15 6.77
C TYR A 6 5.29 -11.54 8.24
N ASP A 7 5.44 -10.55 9.14
CA ASP A 7 5.81 -10.74 10.55
C ASP A 7 4.65 -10.79 11.54
N LEU A 8 3.44 -10.42 11.12
CA LEU A 8 2.31 -10.25 12.03
C LEU A 8 1.15 -11.16 11.64
N ASP A 9 0.23 -11.35 12.56
CA ASP A 9 -0.94 -12.22 12.37
C ASP A 9 -2.02 -11.58 11.47
N LEU A 10 -2.05 -10.24 11.41
CA LEU A 10 -3.07 -9.47 10.71
C LEU A 10 -2.45 -8.37 9.87
N PHE A 11 -2.99 -8.19 8.66
CA PHE A 11 -2.66 -7.08 7.77
C PHE A 11 -3.96 -6.35 7.40
N ASN A 12 -4.15 -5.16 7.95
CA ASN A 12 -5.36 -4.36 7.73
C ASN A 12 -5.12 -3.27 6.69
N ILE A 13 -6.15 -3.00 5.90
CA ILE A 13 -6.22 -1.88 4.97
C ILE A 13 -7.44 -1.03 5.33
N VAL A 14 -7.25 0.27 5.49
CA VAL A 14 -8.32 1.25 5.66
C VAL A 14 -8.40 2.11 4.41
N VAL A 15 -9.61 2.29 3.91
CA VAL A 15 -9.89 3.08 2.71
C VAL A 15 -10.58 4.38 3.10
N VAL A 16 -10.03 5.51 2.69
CA VAL A 16 -10.61 6.84 2.96
C VAL A 16 -10.73 7.66 1.66
N PRO A 17 -11.78 8.49 1.51
CA PRO A 17 -11.96 9.31 0.31
C PRO A 17 -11.00 10.50 0.27
N ASP A 18 -10.74 11.11 1.44
CA ASP A 18 -9.91 12.29 1.57
C ASP A 18 -8.52 11.92 2.09
N PHE A 19 -7.56 11.82 1.16
CA PHE A 19 -6.17 11.54 1.47
C PHE A 19 -5.26 12.28 0.50
N ASN A 20 -4.23 12.97 1.04
CA ASN A 20 -3.33 13.79 0.23
C ASN A 20 -2.42 12.95 -0.67
N MET A 21 -1.98 11.79 -0.19
CA MET A 21 -1.11 10.86 -0.92
C MET A 21 -1.94 9.73 -1.55
N GLY A 22 -1.26 8.80 -2.23
CA GLY A 22 -1.91 7.60 -2.77
C GLY A 22 -2.28 6.60 -1.69
N ALA A 23 -1.27 6.23 -0.88
CA ALA A 23 -1.42 5.35 0.27
C ALA A 23 -0.28 5.60 1.26
N MET A 24 -0.26 4.88 2.37
CA MET A 24 0.74 4.98 3.43
C MET A 24 0.96 3.63 4.12
N GLU A 25 2.21 3.27 4.33
CA GLU A 25 2.71 1.97 4.77
C GLU A 25 2.64 1.72 6.30
N ASN A 26 1.71 2.35 7.02
CA ASN A 26 1.67 2.23 8.48
C ASN A 26 1.60 0.74 8.87
N LYS A 27 2.54 0.28 9.70
CA LYS A 27 2.74 -1.15 9.98
C LYS A 27 1.44 -1.84 10.40
N SER A 28 1.01 -2.81 9.58
CA SER A 28 -0.22 -3.62 9.74
C SER A 28 -1.55 -2.87 9.61
N LEU A 29 -1.53 -1.57 9.31
CA LEU A 29 -2.72 -0.72 9.16
C LEU A 29 -2.51 0.29 8.03
N ASN A 30 -2.30 -0.21 6.82
CA ASN A 30 -2.05 0.65 5.68
C ASN A 30 -3.31 1.48 5.38
N VAL A 31 -3.13 2.76 5.04
CA VAL A 31 -4.23 3.68 4.74
C VAL A 31 -4.14 4.07 3.28
N PHE A 32 -5.21 3.87 2.52
CA PHE A 32 -5.27 4.11 1.09
C PHE A 32 -6.33 5.14 0.73
N GLN A 33 -6.04 5.93 -0.30
CA GLN A 33 -7.04 6.73 -1.00
C GLN A 33 -7.98 5.79 -1.79
N SER A 34 -9.29 6.04 -1.73
CA SER A 34 -10.33 5.20 -2.32
C SER A 34 -10.12 4.80 -3.79
N ARG A 35 -9.61 5.70 -4.64
CA ARG A 35 -9.28 5.46 -6.06
C ARG A 35 -8.20 4.38 -6.27
N LEU A 36 -7.41 4.07 -5.24
CA LEU A 36 -6.33 3.07 -5.28
C LEU A 36 -6.73 1.77 -4.59
N VAL A 37 -8.02 1.56 -4.30
CA VAL A 37 -8.55 0.29 -3.78
C VAL A 37 -9.88 -0.08 -4.42
N LEU A 38 -10.81 0.87 -4.57
CA LEU A 38 -12.15 0.60 -5.09
C LEU A 38 -12.13 0.54 -6.61
N ALA A 39 -12.45 -0.62 -7.18
CA ALA A 39 -12.63 -0.81 -8.61
C ALA A 39 -13.81 -1.74 -8.91
N SER A 40 -14.52 -1.42 -9.99
CA SER A 40 -15.50 -2.31 -10.62
C SER A 40 -15.35 -2.22 -12.14
N PRO A 41 -15.75 -3.24 -12.92
CA PRO A 41 -15.63 -3.22 -14.38
C PRO A 41 -16.35 -2.04 -15.06
N GLU A 42 -17.38 -1.50 -14.42
CA GLU A 42 -18.19 -0.39 -14.95
C GLU A 42 -17.58 0.99 -14.67
N ALA A 43 -16.73 1.09 -13.65
CA ALA A 43 -16.23 2.35 -13.11
C ALA A 43 -14.71 2.52 -13.18
N ALA A 44 -13.95 1.44 -13.37
CA ALA A 44 -12.49 1.44 -13.39
C ALA A 44 -11.95 1.01 -14.76
N THR A 45 -10.97 1.74 -15.26
CA THR A 45 -10.22 1.40 -16.47
C THR A 45 -9.17 0.32 -16.18
N ASP A 46 -8.64 -0.33 -17.21
CA ASP A 46 -7.49 -1.24 -17.07
C ASP A 46 -6.29 -0.55 -16.40
N GLY A 47 -6.12 0.76 -16.66
CA GLY A 47 -5.10 1.59 -16.02
C GLY A 47 -5.31 1.73 -14.52
N ASP A 48 -6.57 1.85 -14.08
CA ASP A 48 -6.90 1.92 -12.65
C ASP A 48 -6.62 0.58 -11.96
N TYR A 49 -7.01 -0.55 -12.58
CA TYR A 49 -6.67 -1.88 -12.06
C TYR A 49 -5.15 -2.09 -11.94
N ALA A 50 -4.38 -1.67 -12.95
CA ALA A 50 -2.91 -1.75 -12.92
C ALA A 50 -2.33 -0.86 -11.80
N ALA A 51 -2.87 0.34 -11.60
CA ALA A 51 -2.44 1.25 -10.54
C ALA A 51 -2.76 0.70 -9.14
N ILE A 52 -3.95 0.16 -8.93
CA ILE A 52 -4.37 -0.48 -7.67
C ILE A 52 -3.42 -1.63 -7.33
N LEU A 53 -3.18 -2.53 -8.28
CA LEU A 53 -2.24 -3.65 -8.11
C LEU A 53 -0.84 -3.14 -7.75
N GLY A 54 -0.35 -2.13 -8.48
CA GLY A 54 0.97 -1.55 -8.26
C GLY A 54 1.13 -0.94 -6.87
N VAL A 55 0.16 -0.15 -6.42
CA VAL A 55 0.24 0.55 -5.14
C VAL A 55 -0.01 -0.40 -3.96
N ILE A 56 -0.97 -1.34 -4.05
CA ILE A 56 -1.14 -2.35 -2.98
C ILE A 56 0.15 -3.15 -2.79
N GLY A 57 0.81 -3.56 -3.89
CA GLY A 57 2.10 -4.22 -3.83
C GLY A 57 3.18 -3.34 -3.19
N HIS A 58 3.28 -2.08 -3.62
CA HIS A 58 4.24 -1.10 -3.10
C HIS A 58 4.15 -0.95 -1.57
N GLU A 59 2.96 -0.68 -1.04
CA GLU A 59 2.76 -0.50 0.41
C GLU A 59 3.00 -1.80 1.20
N TYR A 60 2.70 -2.96 0.63
CA TYR A 60 3.03 -4.24 1.26
C TYR A 60 4.55 -4.48 1.29
N PHE A 61 5.28 -4.14 0.24
CA PHE A 61 6.73 -4.32 0.20
C PHE A 61 7.47 -3.41 1.18
N HIS A 62 6.93 -2.22 1.47
CA HIS A 62 7.41 -1.36 2.55
C HIS A 62 7.43 -2.04 3.92
N ASN A 63 6.65 -3.11 4.14
CA ASN A 63 6.73 -3.92 5.36
C ASN A 63 8.16 -4.35 5.69
N TRP A 64 8.96 -4.65 4.67
CA TRP A 64 10.38 -4.96 4.79
C TRP A 64 11.27 -3.75 4.53
N THR A 65 11.07 -3.05 3.41
CA THR A 65 11.93 -1.96 2.94
C THR A 65 11.32 -0.59 3.25
N GLY A 66 11.30 -0.22 4.52
CA GLY A 66 10.68 1.01 5.03
C GLY A 66 10.29 0.86 6.49
N ASN A 67 9.75 -0.31 6.85
CA ASN A 67 9.29 -0.62 8.20
C ASN A 67 10.30 -1.47 8.99
N ARG A 68 10.57 -2.72 8.58
CA ARG A 68 11.54 -3.60 9.29
C ARG A 68 12.94 -2.99 9.30
N VAL A 69 13.35 -2.45 8.15
CA VAL A 69 14.53 -1.59 8.03
C VAL A 69 14.03 -0.24 7.57
N THR A 70 14.31 0.80 8.35
CA THR A 70 13.78 2.15 8.13
C THR A 70 14.89 3.17 7.91
N CYS A 71 14.51 4.36 7.45
CA CYS A 71 15.45 5.45 7.18
C CYS A 71 16.04 5.99 8.48
N ARG A 72 17.36 6.18 8.49
CA ARG A 72 18.06 6.82 9.61
C ARG A 72 17.64 8.29 9.78
N ASP A 73 17.41 8.96 8.65
CA ASP A 73 16.99 10.36 8.56
C ASP A 73 16.23 10.57 7.24
N TRP A 74 15.47 11.66 7.15
CA TRP A 74 14.58 11.95 6.01
C TRP A 74 15.29 12.36 4.71
N PHE A 75 16.62 12.48 4.69
CA PHE A 75 17.38 12.71 3.46
C PHE A 75 17.78 11.40 2.77
N ARG A 76 17.26 10.25 3.21
CA ARG A 76 17.57 8.91 2.71
C ARG A 76 16.34 8.20 2.20
#